data_AF-A0A2N0Z8Q4-F1
#
_entry.id   AF-A0A2N0Z8Q4-F1
#
_cell.length_a   1.000
_cell.length_b   1.000
_cell.length_c   1.000
_cell.angle_alpha   90.00
_cell.angle_beta   90.00
_cell.angle_gamma   90.00
#
_symmetry.space_group_name_H-M   'P 1'
#
loop_
_entity.id
_entity.type
_entity.pdbx_description
1 polymer ?
#
loop_
_entity_poly.entity_id
_entity_poly.type
_entity_poly.pdbx_seq_one_letter_code
_entity_poly.pdbx_strand_id
1 'polypeptide(L)' 'MHVNELLRDIEIHRSRMIELASTNSFSHHQVIEASIKLDSLIIRYHTLTLKNEA' A
#
# COMPACT_ATOMS: atom_id res chain seq x y z
N MET A 1 7.38 -11.26 9.23
CA MET A 1 6.99 -10.75 7.90
C MET A 1 8.28 -10.47 7.16
N HIS A 2 8.56 -11.26 6.13
CA HIS A 2 9.73 -11.03 5.28
C HIS A 2 9.45 -9.86 4.34
N VAL A 3 10.47 -9.10 3.97
CA VAL A 3 10.36 -7.93 3.07
C VAL A 3 9.63 -8.29 1.76
N ASN A 4 9.84 -9.49 1.24
CA ASN A 4 9.14 -10.01 0.05
C ASN A 4 7.63 -10.21 0.24
N GLU A 5 7.19 -10.62 1.43
CA GLU A 5 5.75 -10.75 1.73
C GLU A 5 5.10 -9.36 1.78
N LEU A 6 5.82 -8.38 2.35
CA LEU A 6 5.36 -7.01 2.42
C LEU A 6 5.29 -6.35 1.03
N LEU A 7 6.26 -6.60 0.15
CA LEU A 7 6.21 -6.13 -1.24
C LEU A 7 5.02 -6.73 -2.00
N ARG A 8 4.73 -8.01 -1.80
CA ARG A 8 3.56 -8.65 -2.39
C ARG A 8 2.26 -8.01 -1.91
N ASP A 9 2.16 -7.75 -0.61
CA ASP A 9 0.98 -7.10 -0.03
C ASP A 9 0.82 -5.67 -0.56
N ILE A 10 1.91 -4.91 -0.71
CA ILE A 10 1.90 -3.58 -1.33
C ILE A 10 1.32 -3.64 -2.75
N GLU A 11 1.78 -4.57 -3.60
CA GLU A 11 1.30 -4.64 -4.98
C GLU A 11 -0.18 -5.05 -5.08
N ILE A 12 -0.63 -5.96 -4.21
CA ILE A 12 -2.05 -6.34 -4.12
C ILE A 12 -2.90 -5.13 -3.76
N HIS A 13 -2.50 -4.36 -2.75
CA HIS A 13 -3.25 -3.18 -2.31
C HIS A 13 -3.19 -2.03 -3.32
N ARG A 14 -2.07 -1.87 -4.02
CA ARG A 14 -1.90 -0.92 -5.12
C ARG A 14 -2.85 -1.23 -6.27
N SER A 15 -2.88 -2.49 -6.72
CA SER A 15 -3.76 -2.93 -7.79
C SER A 15 -5.23 -2.69 -7.45
N ARG A 16 -5.64 -3.02 -6.21
CA ARG A 16 -7.01 -2.78 -5.73
C ARG A 16 -7.35 -1.29 -5.64
N MET A 17 -6.42 -0.44 -5.20
CA MET A 17 -6.64 1.01 -5.15
C MET A 17 -6.83 1.58 -6.56
N ILE A 18 -6.02 1.14 -7.53
CA ILE A 18 -6.13 1.56 -8.94
C ILE A 18 -7.48 1.13 -9.52
N GLU A 19 -7.90 -0.12 -9.29
CA GLU A 19 -9.21 -0.60 -9.73
C GLU A 19 -10.34 0.24 -9.13
N LEU A 20 -10.33 0.47 -7.82
CA LEU A 20 -11.34 1.28 -7.14
C LEU A 20 -11.37 2.72 -7.65
N ALA A 21 -10.21 3.33 -7.92
CA ALA A 21 -10.10 4.69 -8.45
C ALA A 21 -10.46 4.79 -9.93
N SER A 22 -10.42 3.68 -10.68
CA SER A 22 -10.84 3.65 -12.08
C SER A 22 -12.37 3.69 -12.23
N THR A 23 -13.10 3.17 -11.23
CA THR A 23 -14.56 3.10 -11.23
C THR A 23 -15.22 4.11 -10.31
N ASN A 24 -14.48 4.75 -9.41
CA ASN A 24 -14.98 5.71 -8.42
C ASN A 24 -14.15 6.99 -8.38
N SER A 25 -14.75 8.08 -7.90
CA SER A 25 -13.98 9.29 -7.55
C SER A 25 -12.92 9.00 -6.48
N PHE A 26 -11.81 9.72 -6.50
CA PHE A 26 -10.79 9.68 -5.45
C PHE A 26 -11.32 10.06 -4.06
N SER A 27 -12.44 10.79 -3.99
CA SER A 27 -13.14 11.10 -2.73
C SER A 27 -14.03 9.97 -2.22
N HIS A 28 -14.18 8.88 -2.98
CA HIS A 28 -14.98 7.74 -2.57
C HIS A 28 -14.33 7.03 -1.37
N HIS A 29 -15.12 6.74 -0.33
CA HIS A 29 -14.62 6.20 0.94
C HIS A 29 -13.71 4.99 0.76
N GLN A 30 -14.07 4.06 -0.13
CA GLN A 30 -13.27 2.86 -0.39
C GLN A 30 -11.91 3.16 -1.05
N VAL A 31 -11.83 4.21 -1.88
CA VAL A 31 -10.56 4.65 -2.48
C VAL A 31 -9.66 5.29 -1.42
N ILE A 32 -10.25 6.08 -0.53
CA ILE A 32 -9.54 6.69 0.61
C ILE A 32 -9.01 5.61 1.55
N GLU A 33 -9.83 4.65 1.97
CA GLU A 33 -9.40 3.54 2.83
C GLU A 33 -8.31 2.68 2.18
N ALA A 34 -8.43 2.39 0.89
CA ALA A 34 -7.41 1.67 0.15
C ALA A 34 -6.09 2.44 0.09
N SER A 35 -6.16 3.77 -0.09
CA SER A 35 -4.99 4.66 -0.11
C SER A 35 -4.28 4.70 1.24
N ILE A 36 -5.03 4.83 2.35
CA ILE A 36 -4.48 4.81 3.72
C ILE A 36 -3.77 3.48 4.02
N LYS A 37 -4.39 2.36 3.63
CA LYS A 37 -3.77 1.03 3.83
C LYS A 37 -2.49 0.87 3.02
N LEU A 38 -2.50 1.30 1.76
CA LEU A 38 -1.32 1.24 0.90
C LEU A 38 -0.17 2.09 1.46
N ASP A 39 -0.47 3.30 1.91
CA ASP A 39 0.51 4.22 2.53
C ASP A 39 1.15 3.60 3.78
N SER A 40 0.34 2.99 4.66
CA SER A 40 0.84 2.28 5.84
C SER A 40 1.80 1.13 5.51
N LEU A 41 1.50 0.36 4.45
CA LEU A 41 2.38 -0.73 4.01
C LEU A 41 3.70 -0.20 3.44
N ILE A 42 3.65 0.89 2.67
CA ILE A 42 4.83 1.55 2.11
C ILE A 42 5.73 2.11 3.22
N ILE A 43 5.15 2.81 4.21
CA ILE A 43 5.89 3.32 5.37
C ILE A 43 6.56 2.18 6.13
N ARG A 44 5.84 1.06 6.32
CA ARG A 44 6.39 -0.12 6.99
C ARG A 44 7.55 -0.73 6.20
N TYR A 45 7.45 -0.76 4.87
CA TYR A 45 8.52 -1.25 4.00
C TYR A 45 9.75 -0.37 4.12
N HIS A 46 9.60 0.95 3.98
CA HIS A 46 10.71 1.88 4.15
C HIS A 46 11.35 1.77 5.54
N THR A 47 10.55 1.63 6.59
CA THR A 47 11.07 1.46 7.95
C THR A 47 11.92 0.19 8.08
N LEU A 48 11.50 -0.91 7.46
CA LEU A 48 12.23 -2.17 7.49
C LEU A 48 13.48 -2.16 6.61
N THR A 49 13.43 -1.51 5.45
CA THR A 49 14.60 -1.41 4.55
C THR A 49 15.64 -0.44 5.09
N LEU A 50 15.22 0.73 5.60
CA LEU A 50 16.13 1.71 6.22
C LEU A 50 16.77 1.17 7.51
N LYS A 51 16.07 0.32 8.27
CA LYS A 51 16.66 -0.37 9.44
C LYS A 51 17.68 -1.44 9.09
N ASN A 52 17.70 -1.94 7.85
CA ASN A 52 18.67 -2.94 7.40
C ASN A 52 19.95 -2.30 6.80
N GLU A 53 19.99 -0.97 6.68
CA GLU A 53 21.16 -0.21 6.18
C GLU A 53 21.94 0.52 7.31
N ALA A 54 21.52 0.37 8.57
CA ALA A 54 22.15 0.94 9.77
C ALA A 54 22.77 -0.15 10.65
#